data_AF-A0A7J6G891-F1
#
_entry.id   AF-A0A7J6G891-F1
#
_cell.length_a   1.000
_cell.length_b   1.000
_cell.length_c   1.000
_cell.angle_alpha   90.00
_cell.angle_beta   90.00
_cell.angle_gamma   90.00
#
_symmetry.space_group_name_H-M   'P 1'
#
loop_
_entity.id
_entity.type
_entity.pdbx_description
1 polymer ?
#
loop_
_entity_poly.entity_id
_entity_poly.type
_entity_poly.pdbx_seq_one_letter_code
_entity_poly.pdbx_strand_id
1 'polypeptide(L)' 'MASTRQHRQELDAKARQGRSRGGQTRSEQLGYEGYQEMGRKGGLSTTDKSGGERAEEEGIQIDESKFTTKTDK' A
#
# COMPACT_ATOMS: atom_id res chain seq x y z
N MET A 1 19.84 -17.77 -31.50
CA MET A 1 19.85 -17.47 -30.05
C MET A 1 19.05 -16.20 -29.85
N ALA A 2 17.94 -16.24 -29.09
CA ALA A 2 17.19 -15.03 -28.78
C ALA A 2 18.18 -13.99 -28.21
N SER A 3 18.21 -12.81 -28.83
CA SER A 3 19.19 -11.77 -28.50
C SER A 3 19.05 -11.42 -27.01
N THR A 4 20.16 -11.30 -26.28
CA THR A 4 20.20 -10.88 -24.87
C THR A 4 19.38 -9.61 -24.60
N ARG A 5 19.19 -8.78 -25.62
CA ARG A 5 18.29 -7.62 -25.61
C ARG A 5 16.81 -7.98 -25.48
N GLN A 6 16.34 -9.01 -26.19
CA GLN A 6 14.97 -9.51 -26.12
C GLN A 6 14.67 -10.10 -24.74
N HIS A 7 15.62 -10.87 -24.19
CA HIS A 7 15.46 -11.45 -22.85
C HIS A 7 15.35 -10.39 -21.74
N ARG A 8 16.15 -9.31 -21.81
CA ARG A 8 16.01 -8.18 -20.87
C ARG A 8 14.66 -7.48 -20.99
N GLN A 9 14.18 -7.26 -22.22
CA GLN A 9 12.87 -6.65 -22.45
C GLN A 9 11.73 -7.47 -21.84
N GLU A 10 11.80 -8.81 -21.94
CA GLU A 10 10.82 -9.71 -21.32
C GLU A 10 10.85 -9.66 -19.79
N LEU A 11 12.05 -9.62 -19.18
CA LEU A 11 12.20 -9.49 -17.73
C LEU A 11 11.60 -8.17 -17.22
N ASP A 12 11.88 -7.06 -17.92
CA ASP A 12 11.32 -5.76 -17.58
C ASP A 12 9.79 -5.74 -17.73
N ALA A 13 9.26 -6.35 -18.80
CA ALA A 13 7.81 -6.48 -19.00
C ALA A 13 7.16 -7.33 -17.88
N LYS A 14 7.78 -8.44 -17.50
CA LYS A 14 7.30 -9.30 -16.40
C LYS A 14 7.34 -8.58 -15.05
N ALA A 15 8.40 -7.80 -14.79
CA ALA A 15 8.49 -6.98 -13.58
C ALA A 15 7.40 -5.89 -13.53
N ARG A 16 7.15 -5.22 -14.66
CA ARG A 16 6.06 -4.23 -14.78
C ARG A 16 4.69 -4.88 -14.56
N GLN A 17 4.46 -6.04 -15.17
CA GLN A 17 3.23 -6.81 -14.97
C GLN A 17 3.05 -7.22 -13.50
N GLY A 18 4.11 -7.69 -12.83
CA GLY A 18 4.10 -8.02 -11.41
C GLY A 18 3.74 -6.81 -10.52
N ARG A 19 4.34 -5.64 -10.79
CA ARG A 19 4.04 -4.39 -10.06
C ARG A 19 2.58 -3.96 -10.25
N SER A 20 2.08 -3.99 -11.48
CA SER A 20 0.69 -3.63 -11.79
C SER A 20 -0.30 -4.56 -11.07
N ARG A 21 -0.08 -5.88 -11.18
CA ARG A 21 -0.95 -6.88 -10.54
C ARG A 21 -0.93 -6.75 -9.02
N GLY A 22 0.24 -6.56 -8.41
CA GLY A 22 0.35 -6.37 -6.96
C GLY A 22 -0.43 -5.15 -6.46
N GLY A 23 -0.37 -4.03 -7.18
CA GLY A 23 -1.15 -2.83 -6.86
C GLY A 23 -2.66 -3.06 -6.99
N GLN A 24 -3.10 -3.73 -8.06
CA GLN A 24 -4.50 -4.08 -8.26
C GLN A 24 -5.01 -5.00 -7.14
N THR A 25 -4.28 -6.07 -6.82
CA THR A 25 -4.64 -6.98 -5.72
C THR A 25 -4.74 -6.26 -4.39
N ARG A 26 -3.80 -5.37 -4.06
CA ARG A 26 -3.87 -4.59 -2.82
C ARG A 26 -5.08 -3.65 -2.83
N SER A 27 -5.39 -3.04 -3.98
CA SER A 27 -6.57 -2.19 -4.13
C SER A 27 -7.87 -2.95 -3.93
N GLU A 28 -7.97 -4.18 -4.44
CA GLU A 28 -9.13 -5.05 -4.24
C GLU A 28 -9.26 -5.49 -2.78
N GLN A 29 -8.14 -5.79 -2.10
CA GLN A 29 -8.13 -6.19 -0.70
C GLN A 29 -8.51 -5.06 0.27
N LEU A 30 -8.04 -3.84 0.02
CA LEU A 30 -8.28 -2.70 0.90
C LEU A 30 -9.58 -1.95 0.58
N GLY A 31 -9.98 -1.97 -0.69
CA GLY A 31 -11.10 -1.16 -1.18
C GLY A 31 -10.89 0.34 -0.93
N TYR A 32 -11.99 1.08 -1.04
CA TYR A 32 -12.00 2.52 -0.81
C TYR A 32 -11.72 2.88 0.66
N GLU A 33 -12.36 2.19 1.60
CA GLU A 33 -12.25 2.47 3.04
C GLU A 33 -10.82 2.28 3.57
N GLY A 34 -10.11 1.24 3.13
CA GLY A 34 -8.72 1.01 3.56
C GLY A 34 -7.79 2.15 3.15
N TYR A 35 -7.93 2.68 1.94
CA TYR A 35 -7.17 3.86 1.52
C TYR A 35 -7.63 5.14 2.21
N GLN A 36 -8.92 5.28 2.49
CA GLN A 36 -9.44 6.44 3.22
C GLN A 36 -8.85 6.52 4.64
N GLU A 37 -8.89 5.42 5.40
CA GLU A 37 -8.33 5.39 6.76
C GLU A 37 -6.79 5.55 6.75
N MET A 38 -6.10 4.96 5.76
CA MET A 38 -4.66 5.16 5.58
C MET A 38 -4.32 6.61 5.25
N GLY A 39 -5.11 7.26 4.40
CA GLY A 39 -4.97 8.67 4.06
C GLY A 39 -5.24 9.58 5.25
N ARG A 40 -6.27 9.27 6.05
CA ARG A 40 -6.59 9.97 7.29
C ARG A 40 -5.45 9.88 8.30
N LYS A 41 -4.90 8.68 8.52
CA LYS A 41 -3.69 8.49 9.35
C LYS A 41 -2.52 9.31 8.79
N GLY A 42 -2.27 9.24 7.48
CA GLY A 42 -1.21 10.00 6.83
C GLY A 42 -1.34 11.51 7.02
N GLY A 43 -2.54 12.07 6.85
CA GLY A 43 -2.83 13.49 6.95
C GLY A 43 -2.67 14.08 8.36
N LEU A 44 -2.68 13.25 9.40
CA LEU A 44 -2.43 13.66 10.79
C LEU A 44 -0.94 13.68 11.14
N SER A 45 -0.08 13.13 10.28
CA SER A 45 1.36 13.08 10.53
C SER A 45 1.97 14.48 10.49
N THR A 46 2.91 14.74 11.38
CA THR A 46 3.68 15.99 11.43
C THR A 46 5.16 15.72 11.48
N THR A 47 5.99 16.77 11.42
CA THR A 47 7.44 16.65 11.47
C THR A 47 7.93 15.87 12.70
N ASP A 48 7.26 16.06 13.83
CA ASP A 48 7.71 15.53 15.13
C ASP A 48 6.97 14.26 15.58
N LYS A 49 5.77 13.98 15.03
CA LYS A 49 4.89 12.88 15.45
C LYS A 49 4.30 12.15 14.26
N SER A 50 4.17 10.84 14.39
CA SER A 50 3.45 10.03 13.41
C SER A 50 1.94 10.30 13.46
N GLY A 51 1.25 10.05 12.36
CA GLY A 51 -0.19 10.22 12.30
C GLY A 51 -0.99 9.30 13.24
N GLY A 52 -0.41 8.16 13.64
CA GLY A 52 -1.02 7.30 14.67
C GLY A 52 -0.95 7.94 16.06
N GLU A 53 0.23 8.42 16.45
CA GLU A 53 0.43 9.11 17.74
C GLU A 53 -0.45 10.35 17.87
N ARG A 54 -0.56 11.14 16.79
CA ARG A 54 -1.45 12.30 16.70
C ARG A 54 -2.92 11.92 16.81
N ALA A 55 -3.32 10.83 16.13
CA ALA A 55 -4.69 10.37 16.20
C ALA A 55 -5.09 9.95 17.63
N GLU A 56 -4.19 9.28 18.35
CA GLU A 56 -4.41 8.91 19.76
C GLU A 56 -4.50 10.14 20.68
N GLU A 57 -3.63 11.14 20.50
CA GLU A 57 -3.64 12.38 21.29
C GLU A 57 -4.91 13.21 21.08
N GLU A 58 -5.38 13.31 19.84
CA GLU A 58 -6.59 14.06 19.48
C GLU A 58 -7.88 13.24 19.68
N GLY A 59 -7.78 11.98 20.11
CA GLY A 59 -8.93 11.08 20.29
C GLY A 59 -9.61 10.70 18.97
N ILE A 60 -8.89 10.80 17.85
CA ILE A 60 -9.35 10.44 16.52
C ILE A 60 -9.25 8.91 16.37
N GLN A 61 -10.41 8.24 16.34
CA GLN A 61 -10.45 6.80 16.12
C GLN A 61 -10.10 6.47 14.67
N ILE A 62 -8.98 5.78 14.44
CA ILE A 62 -8.57 5.24 13.14
C ILE A 62 -8.72 3.71 13.17
N ASP A 63 -9.46 3.17 12.20
CA ASP A 63 -9.62 1.72 12.08
C ASP A 63 -8.45 1.12 11.29
N GLU A 64 -7.40 0.71 12.01
CA GLU A 64 -6.23 0.10 11.38
C GLU A 64 -6.56 -1.24 10.69
N SER A 65 -7.61 -1.93 11.12
CA SER A 65 -8.01 -3.22 10.55
C SER A 65 -8.41 -3.12 9.07
N LYS A 66 -8.76 -1.90 8.61
CA LYS A 66 -9.16 -1.62 7.22
C LYS A 66 -7.99 -1.61 6.24
N PHE A 67 -6.76 -1.43 6.71
CA PHE A 67 -5.59 -1.38 5.84
C PHE A 67 -4.43 -2.30 6.23
N THR A 68 -4.54 -2.98 7.37
CA THR A 68 -3.67 -4.09 7.74
C THR A 68 -4.18 -5.40 7.13
N THR A 69 -3.30 -6.18 6.51
CA THR A 69 -3.65 -7.55 6.13
C THR A 69 -3.76 -8.38 7.41
N LYS A 70 -4.89 -9.10 7.59
CA LYS A 70 -4.99 -10.12 8.63
C LYS A 70 -3.89 -11.14 8.38
N THR A 71 -2.90 -11.18 9.25
CA THR A 71 -1.94 -12.28 9.27
C THR A 71 -2.69 -13.44 9.90
N ASP A 72 -3.44 -14.20 9.09
CA ASP A 72 -3.86 -15.55 9.48
C ASP A 72 -2.56 -16.35 9.58
N LYS A 73 -2.00 -16.42 10.79
CA LYS A 73 -0.78 -17.15 11.11
C LYS A 73 -1.10 -18.59 11.46
#